data_AF-A0A132BQ99-F1
#
_entry.id   AF-A0A132BQ99-F1
#
_cell.length_a   1.000
_cell.length_b   1.000
_cell.length_c   1.000
_cell.angle_alpha   90.00
_cell.angle_beta   90.00
_cell.angle_gamma   90.00
#
_symmetry.space_group_name_H-M   'P 1'
#
loop_
_entity.id
_entity.type
_entity.pdbx_description
1 polymer ?
#
loop_
_entity_poly.entity_id
_entity_poly.type
_entity_poly.pdbx_seq_one_letter_code
_entity_poly.pdbx_strand_id
1 'polypeptide(L)'
;MEIEKAYFTLPEILDRWSISEADLIYLAENDKLRLSVRVFGIPLELGDYEDTGNGERFRVPWEHSRYSGLLDLYAQDVFQLFRCSEIHISDFRTPRASYAALYGEAEPIFVMIGDLLLRLEERDRFETETGFSGADTGPQLPIFSASPEYHEVRCGGHQFRLGPIQAQVVRALHEATRRGEAWQSGKAILSAAGSKSLKMSDVFKSQKQWRSLIESNGRGNYRLNCGCFRPIPFRHACPSGSTVGCAGG
;
A
#
# COMPACT_ATOMS: atom_id res chain seq x y z
N MET A 1 22.70 -2.01 8.44
CA MET A 1 22.98 -0.70 7.84
C MET A 1 21.70 -0.25 7.19
N GLU A 2 20.98 0.69 7.80
CA GLU A 2 19.83 1.31 7.16
C GLU A 2 20.34 2.30 6.12
N ILE A 3 19.87 2.19 4.89
CA ILE A 3 20.19 3.12 3.82
C ILE A 3 19.16 4.24 3.91
N GLU A 4 19.63 5.48 4.07
CA GLU A 4 18.75 6.64 4.01
C GLU A 4 18.27 6.83 2.56
N LYS A 5 16.98 6.56 2.34
CA LYS A 5 16.36 6.63 1.02
C LYS A 5 15.77 8.02 0.78
N ALA A 6 16.10 8.62 -0.36
CA ALA A 6 15.51 9.90 -0.78
C ALA A 6 14.08 9.78 -1.34
N TYR A 7 13.64 8.56 -1.68
CA TYR A 7 12.34 8.27 -2.23
C TYR A 7 11.94 6.80 -1.98
N PHE A 8 10.65 6.53 -2.12
CA PHE A 8 10.03 5.23 -1.86
C PHE A 8 9.13 4.83 -3.03
N THR A 9 9.04 3.54 -3.30
CA THR A 9 8.06 2.98 -4.25
C THR A 9 6.67 2.93 -3.62
N LEU A 10 5.61 2.87 -4.45
CA LEU A 10 4.25 2.77 -3.91
C LEU A 10 4.04 1.55 -2.98
N PRO A 11 4.53 0.33 -3.31
CA PRO A 11 4.40 -0.81 -2.40
C PRO A 11 5.04 -0.59 -1.03
N GLU A 12 6.19 0.09 -0.97
CA GLU A 12 6.86 0.41 0.30
C GLU A 12 6.02 1.36 1.16
N ILE A 13 5.35 2.33 0.52
CA ILE A 13 4.47 3.27 1.21
C ILE A 13 3.18 2.59 1.68
N LEU A 14 2.56 1.75 0.84
CA LEU A 14 1.36 1.00 1.21
C LEU A 14 1.61 0.11 2.44
N ASP A 15 2.76 -0.57 2.48
CA ASP A 15 3.17 -1.38 3.63
C ASP A 15 3.42 -0.51 4.88
N ARG A 16 4.24 0.53 4.74
CA ARG A 16 4.62 1.44 5.85
C ARG A 16 3.41 2.15 6.46
N TRP A 17 2.51 2.64 5.62
CA TRP A 17 1.31 3.35 6.06
C TRP A 17 0.14 2.41 6.38
N SER A 18 0.25 1.12 6.03
CA SER A 18 -0.80 0.13 6.20
C SER A 18 -2.15 0.59 5.60
N ILE A 19 -2.10 1.28 4.46
CA ILE A 19 -3.28 1.75 3.72
C ILE A 19 -3.52 0.90 2.48
N SER A 20 -4.75 0.94 1.96
CA SER A 20 -5.05 0.28 0.70
C SER A 20 -4.52 1.08 -0.49
N GLU A 21 -4.31 0.39 -1.62
CA GLU A 21 -3.96 1.05 -2.88
C GLU A 21 -5.04 2.06 -3.30
N ALA A 22 -6.32 1.75 -3.07
CA ALA A 22 -7.43 2.65 -3.37
C ALA A 22 -7.37 3.96 -2.55
N ASP A 23 -6.95 3.89 -1.29
CA ASP A 23 -6.80 5.09 -0.46
C ASP A 23 -5.62 5.94 -0.92
N LEU A 24 -4.50 5.30 -1.28
CA LEU A 24 -3.34 6.01 -1.85
C LEU A 24 -3.70 6.72 -3.16
N ILE A 25 -4.41 6.03 -4.05
CA ILE A 25 -4.92 6.59 -5.30
C ILE A 25 -5.82 7.78 -5.01
N TYR A 26 -6.77 7.64 -4.09
CA TYR A 26 -7.66 8.74 -3.70
C TYR A 26 -6.88 9.97 -3.20
N LEU A 27 -5.87 9.77 -2.35
CA LEU A 27 -5.03 10.87 -1.87
C LEU A 27 -4.28 11.57 -3.01
N ALA A 28 -3.77 10.79 -3.96
CA ALA A 28 -3.00 11.33 -5.07
C ALA A 28 -3.87 12.06 -6.12
N GLU A 29 -5.02 11.49 -6.48
CA GLU A 29 -5.99 12.11 -7.39
C GLU A 29 -6.57 13.42 -6.86
N ASN A 30 -6.65 13.57 -5.52
CA ASN A 30 -7.18 14.77 -4.86
C ASN A 30 -6.08 15.77 -4.45
N ASP A 31 -4.86 15.64 -5.01
CA ASP A 31 -3.71 16.52 -4.75
C ASP A 31 -3.33 16.62 -3.26
N LYS A 32 -3.68 15.60 -2.46
CA LYS A 32 -3.29 15.47 -1.04
C LYS A 32 -1.93 14.82 -0.88
N LEU A 33 -1.55 13.99 -1.85
CA LEU A 33 -0.28 13.29 -1.90
C LEU A 33 0.34 13.44 -3.30
N ARG A 34 1.58 13.93 -3.39
CA ARG A 34 2.26 14.14 -4.66
C ARG A 34 3.11 12.94 -5.03
N LEU A 35 2.81 12.35 -6.18
CA LEU A 35 3.62 11.27 -6.74
C LEU A 35 4.60 11.86 -7.75
N SER A 36 5.79 11.26 -7.81
CA SER A 36 6.89 11.70 -8.65
C SER A 36 7.36 10.58 -9.55
N VAL A 37 8.05 10.96 -10.63
CA VAL A 37 8.73 10.05 -11.55
C VAL A 37 10.22 10.36 -11.61
N ARG A 38 11.05 9.33 -11.82
CA ARG A 38 12.49 9.49 -12.00
C ARG A 38 12.83 9.71 -13.48
N VAL A 39 13.48 10.82 -13.78
CA VAL A 39 13.88 11.19 -15.15
C VAL A 39 15.40 11.37 -15.26
N PHE A 40 15.96 11.14 -16.46
CA PHE A 40 17.39 11.22 -16.71
C PHE A 40 17.69 12.00 -17.99
N GLY A 41 18.47 13.08 -17.86
CA GLY A 41 18.99 13.87 -18.98
C GLY A 41 17.93 14.50 -19.89
N ILE A 42 16.73 14.75 -19.37
CA ILE A 42 15.62 15.31 -20.17
C ILE A 42 15.82 16.81 -20.39
N PRO A 43 15.49 17.36 -21.57
CA PRO A 43 15.46 18.80 -21.77
C PRO A 43 14.26 19.38 -21.02
N LEU A 44 14.53 20.15 -19.96
CA LEU A 44 13.50 20.78 -19.12
C LEU A 44 13.62 22.31 -19.19
N GLU A 45 12.49 22.95 -19.43
CA GLU A 45 12.26 24.39 -19.32
C GLU A 45 11.58 24.67 -18.00
N LEU A 46 12.11 25.62 -17.24
CA LEU A 46 11.48 26.18 -16.05
C LEU A 46 11.08 27.62 -16.33
N GLY A 47 9.92 28.00 -15.81
CA GLY A 47 9.46 29.37 -15.93
C GLY A 47 8.29 29.69 -15.01
N ASP A 48 7.87 30.93 -15.10
CA ASP A 48 6.72 31.46 -14.39
C ASP A 48 5.59 31.85 -15.34
N TYR A 49 4.40 32.05 -14.77
CA TYR A 49 3.28 32.61 -15.50
C TYR A 49 3.18 34.10 -15.20
N GLU A 50 3.13 34.91 -16.25
CA GLU A 50 2.80 36.33 -16.14
C GLU A 50 1.37 36.58 -16.65
N ASP A 51 0.69 37.55 -16.04
CA ASP A 51 -0.66 37.98 -16.42
C ASP A 51 -0.55 39.22 -17.30
N THR A 52 -1.16 39.19 -18.49
CA THR A 52 -1.18 40.33 -19.41
C THR A 52 -2.18 41.43 -19.02
N GLY A 53 -2.78 41.35 -17.83
CA GLY A 53 -3.73 42.35 -17.28
C GLY A 53 -5.17 42.19 -17.82
N ASN A 54 -5.34 41.31 -18.80
CA ASN A 54 -6.61 40.86 -19.38
C ASN A 54 -7.01 39.45 -18.88
N GLY A 55 -6.27 38.87 -17.93
CA GLY A 55 -6.53 37.55 -17.35
C GLY A 55 -5.97 36.38 -18.15
N GLU A 56 -5.31 36.65 -19.29
CA GLU A 56 -4.54 35.64 -20.01
C GLU A 56 -3.17 35.46 -19.35
N ARG A 57 -2.78 34.20 -19.16
CA ARG A 57 -1.47 33.84 -18.61
C ARG A 57 -0.58 33.31 -19.71
N PHE A 58 0.63 33.84 -19.80
CA PHE A 58 1.65 33.33 -20.72
C PHE A 58 2.87 32.82 -19.95
N ARG A 59 3.58 31.87 -20.56
CA ARG A 59 4.80 31.27 -20.00
C ARG A 59 5.97 32.22 -20.22
N VAL A 60 6.67 32.54 -19.15
CA VAL A 60 7.93 33.30 -19.15
C VAL A 60 9.06 32.35 -18.74
N PRO A 61 9.78 31.75 -19.70
CA PRO A 61 10.88 30.85 -19.40
C PRO A 61 12.10 31.61 -18.88
N TRP A 62 12.76 31.05 -17.87
CA TRP A 62 14.00 31.63 -17.33
C TRP A 62 15.14 30.60 -17.17
N GLU A 63 14.89 29.31 -17.30
CA GLU A 63 15.94 28.27 -17.34
C GLU A 63 15.63 27.21 -18.39
N HIS A 64 16.63 26.87 -19.20
CA HIS A 64 16.66 25.69 -20.06
C HIS A 64 17.85 24.83 -19.66
N SER A 65 17.60 23.59 -19.23
CA SER A 65 18.68 22.70 -18.80
C SER A 65 18.40 21.24 -19.10
N ARG A 66 19.43 20.40 -18.97
CA ARG A 66 19.31 18.94 -19.00
C ARG A 66 19.10 18.46 -17.57
N TYR A 67 17.89 18.05 -17.25
CA TYR A 67 17.50 17.70 -15.89
C TYR A 67 17.58 16.19 -15.64
N SER A 68 18.11 15.82 -14.48
CA SER A 68 18.06 14.46 -13.95
C SER A 68 17.65 14.51 -12.49
N GLY A 69 16.52 13.93 -12.14
CA GLY A 69 16.02 13.95 -10.78
C GLY A 69 14.63 13.33 -10.66
N LEU A 70 13.92 13.71 -9.61
CA LEU A 70 12.51 13.40 -9.41
C LEU A 70 11.68 14.62 -9.81
N LEU A 71 10.63 14.40 -10.60
CA LEU A 71 9.66 15.42 -10.98
C LEU A 71 8.28 15.01 -10.50
N ASP A 72 7.56 15.93 -9.88
CA ASP A 72 6.22 15.68 -9.38
C ASP A 72 5.22 15.72 -10.54
N LEU A 73 4.22 14.84 -10.48
CA LEU A 73 3.13 14.80 -11.46
C LEU A 73 1.98 15.72 -11.04
N TYR A 74 1.19 16.20 -12.00
CA TYR A 74 -0.09 16.83 -11.68
C TYR A 74 -1.13 15.77 -11.31
N ALA A 75 -2.08 16.10 -10.44
CA ALA A 75 -3.16 15.20 -10.05
C ALA A 75 -3.98 14.66 -11.24
N GLN A 76 -4.12 15.46 -12.31
CA GLN A 76 -4.77 15.04 -13.55
C GLN A 76 -4.01 13.90 -14.26
N ASP A 77 -2.67 13.96 -14.26
CA ASP A 77 -1.81 12.97 -14.89
C ASP A 77 -1.86 11.69 -14.06
N VAL A 78 -1.81 11.81 -12.73
CA VAL A 78 -1.98 10.68 -11.81
C VAL A 78 -3.33 9.98 -12.03
N PHE A 79 -4.43 10.75 -12.12
CA PHE A 79 -5.76 10.21 -12.41
C PHE A 79 -5.81 9.46 -13.75
N GLN A 80 -5.21 10.02 -14.80
CA GLN A 80 -5.15 9.37 -16.11
C GLN A 80 -4.29 8.11 -16.07
N LEU A 81 -3.16 8.15 -15.36
CA LEU A 81 -2.24 7.03 -15.22
C LEU A 81 -2.89 5.83 -14.51
N PHE A 82 -3.61 6.03 -13.41
CA PHE A 82 -4.30 4.94 -12.73
C PHE A 82 -5.49 4.38 -13.54
N ARG A 83 -6.09 5.16 -14.45
CA ARG A 83 -7.13 4.67 -15.36
C ARG A 83 -6.59 3.92 -16.57
N CYS A 84 -5.55 4.45 -17.20
CA CYS A 84 -5.03 3.96 -18.48
C CYS A 84 -3.83 3.02 -18.31
N SER A 85 -3.28 2.89 -17.09
CA SER A 85 -2.04 2.17 -16.75
C SER A 85 -0.75 2.76 -17.34
N GLU A 86 -0.86 3.61 -18.35
CA GLU A 86 0.23 4.33 -19.01
C GLU A 86 -0.23 5.71 -19.48
N ILE A 87 0.70 6.67 -19.48
CA ILE A 87 0.51 8.01 -20.06
C ILE A 87 1.82 8.54 -20.64
N HIS A 88 1.70 9.58 -21.46
CA HIS A 88 2.80 10.36 -22.02
C HIS A 88 2.75 11.77 -21.44
N ILE A 89 3.81 12.20 -20.75
CA ILE A 89 3.82 13.45 -19.98
C ILE A 89 4.94 14.36 -20.46
N SER A 90 4.61 15.64 -20.64
CA SER A 90 5.58 16.69 -20.96
C SER A 90 5.65 17.80 -19.92
N ASP A 91 4.68 17.91 -19.03
CA ASP A 91 4.58 18.95 -18.01
C ASP A 91 4.71 18.35 -16.62
N PHE A 92 5.46 19.01 -15.75
CA PHE A 92 5.79 18.54 -14.42
C PHE A 92 5.63 19.64 -13.38
N ARG A 93 5.40 19.24 -12.15
CA ARG A 93 5.44 20.12 -10.99
C ARG A 93 6.85 20.14 -10.39
N THR A 94 7.24 21.32 -9.95
CA THR A 94 8.46 21.54 -9.18
C THR A 94 8.27 22.69 -8.21
N PRO A 95 8.84 22.65 -7.01
CA PRO A 95 8.81 23.79 -6.10
C PRO A 95 9.66 24.96 -6.58
N ARG A 96 10.51 24.78 -7.61
CA ARG A 96 11.44 25.81 -8.11
C ARG A 96 10.81 26.80 -9.09
N ALA A 97 9.64 26.50 -9.65
CA ALA A 97 9.06 27.26 -10.76
C ALA A 97 7.54 27.08 -10.81
N SER A 98 6.81 28.03 -11.40
CA SER A 98 5.37 27.88 -11.58
C SER A 98 5.00 26.83 -12.64
N TYR A 99 5.89 26.54 -13.59
CA TYR A 99 5.79 25.38 -14.47
C TYR A 99 7.17 24.77 -14.73
N ALA A 100 7.16 23.47 -15.04
CA ALA A 100 8.27 22.78 -15.66
C ALA A 100 7.73 21.99 -16.85
N ALA A 101 8.35 22.13 -18.02
CA ALA A 101 7.90 21.42 -19.22
C ALA A 101 9.09 20.96 -20.07
N LEU A 102 8.89 19.91 -20.85
CA LEU A 102 9.81 19.57 -21.93
C LEU A 102 9.81 20.69 -22.96
N TYR A 103 10.98 20.99 -23.53
CA TYR A 103 11.13 22.05 -24.54
C TYR A 103 11.85 21.56 -25.80
N GLY A 104 11.69 22.34 -26.88
CA GLY A 104 12.19 22.00 -28.20
C GLY A 104 11.44 20.80 -28.79
N GLU A 105 12.17 19.95 -29.52
CA GLU A 105 11.64 18.75 -30.19
C GLU A 105 11.65 17.51 -29.28
N ALA A 106 11.48 17.70 -27.97
CA ALA A 106 11.52 16.62 -27.01
C ALA A 106 10.23 15.80 -27.02
N GLU A 107 10.35 14.48 -27.20
CA GLU A 107 9.20 13.58 -27.10
C GLU A 107 8.69 13.50 -25.65
N PRO A 108 7.36 13.44 -25.45
CA PRO A 108 6.76 13.20 -24.14
C PRO A 108 7.32 11.93 -23.48
N ILE A 109 7.47 11.97 -22.15
CA ILE A 109 7.99 10.83 -21.39
C ILE A 109 6.88 9.81 -21.18
N PHE A 110 7.14 8.56 -21.57
CA PHE A 110 6.28 7.42 -21.25
C PHE A 110 6.41 7.05 -19.78
N VAL A 111 5.28 6.99 -19.06
CA VAL A 111 5.21 6.69 -17.62
C VAL A 111 4.19 5.60 -17.38
N MET A 112 4.55 4.61 -16.56
CA MET A 112 3.64 3.58 -16.05
C MET A 112 3.45 3.71 -14.53
N ILE A 113 2.43 3.04 -13.99
CA ILE A 113 2.17 2.99 -12.54
C ILE A 113 3.41 2.50 -11.75
N GLY A 114 4.17 1.56 -12.32
CA GLY A 114 5.39 1.02 -11.70
C GLY A 114 6.54 2.02 -11.56
N ASP A 115 6.49 3.14 -12.27
CA ASP A 115 7.52 4.20 -12.24
C ASP A 115 7.24 5.26 -11.16
N LEU A 116 6.10 5.15 -10.46
CA LEU A 116 5.66 6.11 -9.46
C LEU A 116 6.42 5.95 -8.15
N LEU A 117 6.89 7.08 -7.65
CA LEU A 117 7.68 7.21 -6.44
C LEU A 117 7.05 8.27 -5.52
N LEU A 118 7.27 8.11 -4.22
CA LEU A 118 6.99 9.12 -3.21
C LEU A 118 8.31 9.68 -2.68
N ARG A 119 8.48 11.01 -2.72
CA ARG A 119 9.65 11.67 -2.16
C ARG A 119 9.65 11.59 -0.63
N LEU A 120 10.85 11.52 -0.04
CA LEU A 120 11.01 11.59 1.41
C LEU A 120 10.38 12.86 1.99
N GLU A 121 10.61 14.03 1.35
CA GLU A 121 10.06 15.29 1.86
C GLU A 121 8.53 15.33 1.80
N GLU A 122 7.95 14.73 0.75
CA GLU A 122 6.49 14.67 0.58
C GLU A 122 5.85 13.72 1.58
N ARG A 123 6.51 12.58 1.86
CA ARG A 123 6.12 11.69 2.95
C ARG A 123 6.12 12.44 4.27
N ASP A 124 7.24 13.08 4.63
CA ASP A 124 7.39 13.76 5.92
C ASP A 124 6.38 14.92 6.07
N ARG A 125 6.12 15.65 4.99
CA ARG A 125 5.05 16.66 4.93
C ARG A 125 3.70 16.03 5.24
N PHE A 126 3.33 14.96 4.53
CA PHE A 126 2.05 14.30 4.70
C PHE A 126 1.89 13.72 6.12
N GLU A 127 2.89 13.01 6.63
CA GLU A 127 2.89 12.42 7.97
C GLU A 127 2.73 13.52 9.05
N THR A 128 3.39 14.66 8.88
CA THR A 128 3.28 15.82 9.81
C THR A 128 1.90 16.47 9.77
N GLU A 129 1.37 16.74 8.57
CA GLU A 129 0.09 17.46 8.41
C GLU A 129 -1.11 16.64 8.89
N THR A 130 -1.09 15.33 8.64
CA THR A 130 -2.22 14.44 8.93
C THR A 130 -2.09 13.73 10.27
N GLY A 131 -0.93 13.82 10.92
CA GLY A 131 -0.57 12.98 12.06
C GLY A 131 -0.45 11.50 11.69
N PHE A 132 -0.37 11.19 10.40
CA PHE A 132 -0.25 9.85 9.86
C PHE A 132 1.20 9.41 10.02
N SER A 133 1.61 9.08 11.23
CA SER A 133 2.84 8.31 11.40
C SER A 133 2.54 6.91 10.88
N GLY A 134 3.03 6.58 9.68
CA GLY A 134 3.18 5.18 9.29
C GLY A 134 3.72 4.39 10.48
N ALA A 135 3.25 3.16 10.65
CA ALA A 135 3.56 2.34 11.82
C ALA A 135 5.03 2.53 12.18
N ASP A 136 5.21 3.15 13.35
CA ASP A 136 6.41 3.79 13.84
C ASP A 136 7.69 3.05 13.40
N THR A 137 8.75 3.79 13.06
CA THR A 137 10.11 3.23 13.01
C THR A 137 10.61 2.96 14.44
N GLY A 138 9.79 2.28 15.23
CA GLY A 138 10.12 1.60 16.46
C GLY A 138 10.15 0.09 16.18
N PRO A 139 10.69 -0.73 17.11
CA PRO A 139 10.73 -2.18 16.92
C PRO A 139 9.32 -2.65 16.56
N GLN A 140 9.17 -3.23 15.36
CA GLN A 140 7.90 -3.75 14.84
C GLN A 140 7.11 -4.34 16.00
N LEU A 141 6.09 -3.62 16.48
CA LEU A 141 5.20 -4.20 17.48
C LEU A 141 4.56 -5.36 16.73
N PRO A 142 4.79 -6.60 17.18
CA PRO A 142 4.42 -7.74 16.37
C PRO A 142 2.92 -7.65 16.10
N ILE A 143 2.55 -7.90 14.84
CA ILE A 143 1.17 -7.88 14.32
C ILE A 143 0.20 -8.63 15.26
N PHE A 144 0.77 -9.53 16.07
CA PHE A 144 0.21 -10.09 17.27
C PHE A 144 1.16 -9.93 18.49
N SER A 145 0.68 -9.35 19.60
CA SER A 145 1.35 -9.40 20.91
C SER A 145 0.42 -9.96 21.98
N ALA A 146 0.96 -10.68 22.95
CA ALA A 146 0.20 -11.27 24.05
C ALA A 146 0.95 -11.15 25.36
N SER A 147 0.23 -11.00 26.47
CA SER A 147 0.78 -11.19 27.81
C SER A 147 1.27 -12.64 27.97
N PRO A 148 2.17 -12.96 28.93
CA PRO A 148 2.67 -14.33 29.11
C PRO A 148 1.55 -15.37 29.30
N GLU A 149 0.45 -14.96 29.92
CA GLU A 149 -0.74 -15.76 30.16
C GLU A 149 -1.82 -15.63 29.07
N TYR A 150 -1.59 -14.81 28.03
CA TYR A 150 -2.54 -14.53 26.93
C TYR A 150 -3.88 -13.93 27.38
N HIS A 151 -3.95 -13.38 28.59
CA HIS A 151 -5.15 -12.66 29.06
C HIS A 151 -5.33 -11.33 28.36
N GLU A 152 -4.23 -10.65 28.00
CA GLU A 152 -4.27 -9.47 27.16
C GLU A 152 -3.57 -9.76 25.84
N VAL A 153 -4.30 -9.56 24.74
CA VAL A 153 -3.83 -9.85 23.39
C VAL A 153 -4.10 -8.64 22.51
N ARG A 154 -3.11 -8.24 21.70
CA ARG A 154 -3.27 -7.22 20.67
C ARG A 154 -3.03 -7.86 19.31
N CYS A 155 -3.96 -7.68 18.38
CA CYS A 155 -3.88 -8.27 17.03
C CYS A 155 -4.49 -7.32 16.00
N GLY A 156 -3.73 -6.95 14.97
CA GLY A 156 -4.22 -6.10 13.87
C GLY A 156 -4.94 -4.82 14.36
N GLY A 157 -4.32 -4.09 15.29
CA GLY A 157 -4.88 -2.85 15.87
C GLY A 157 -5.95 -3.03 16.95
N HIS A 158 -6.41 -4.26 17.22
CA HIS A 158 -7.44 -4.53 18.23
C HIS A 158 -6.86 -5.09 19.52
N GLN A 159 -7.41 -4.69 20.67
CA GLN A 159 -7.05 -5.25 21.98
C GLN A 159 -8.18 -6.12 22.53
N PHE A 160 -7.82 -7.30 23.01
CA PHE A 160 -8.74 -8.30 23.56
C PHE A 160 -8.33 -8.64 24.99
N ARG A 161 -9.33 -8.73 25.87
CA ARG A 161 -9.18 -9.30 27.22
C ARG A 161 -9.81 -10.68 27.26
N LEU A 162 -8.98 -11.70 27.24
CA LEU A 162 -9.39 -13.09 27.08
C LEU A 162 -9.58 -13.78 28.43
N GLY A 163 -10.66 -14.55 28.56
CA GLY A 163 -10.81 -15.50 29.67
C GLY A 163 -9.86 -16.71 29.54
N PRO A 164 -9.71 -17.54 30.57
CA PRO A 164 -8.73 -18.63 30.59
C PRO A 164 -8.81 -19.59 29.39
N ILE A 165 -10.03 -19.99 29.01
CA ILE A 165 -10.26 -20.87 27.86
C ILE A 165 -9.92 -20.15 26.54
N GLN A 166 -10.30 -18.88 26.41
CA GLN A 166 -10.00 -18.06 25.22
C GLN A 166 -8.48 -17.87 25.06
N ALA A 167 -7.78 -17.59 26.16
CA ALA A 167 -6.33 -17.42 26.21
C ALA A 167 -5.61 -18.71 25.79
N GLN A 168 -6.03 -19.87 26.29
CA GLN A 168 -5.43 -21.16 25.93
C GLN A 168 -5.65 -21.49 24.44
N VAL A 169 -6.82 -21.18 23.89
CA VAL A 169 -7.10 -21.34 22.46
C VAL A 169 -6.18 -20.47 21.61
N VAL A 170 -6.06 -19.18 21.96
CA VAL A 170 -5.21 -18.23 21.20
C VAL A 170 -3.73 -18.63 21.31
N ARG A 171 -3.28 -19.08 22.48
CA ARG A 171 -1.93 -19.63 22.67
C ARG A 171 -1.66 -20.80 21.74
N ALA A 172 -2.56 -21.78 21.68
CA ALA A 172 -2.40 -22.94 20.81
C ALA A 172 -2.32 -22.56 19.33
N LEU A 173 -3.16 -21.62 18.88
CA LEU A 173 -3.14 -21.09 17.51
C LEU A 173 -1.84 -20.31 17.21
N HIS A 174 -1.37 -19.51 18.16
CA HIS A 174 -0.12 -18.77 18.02
C HIS A 174 1.09 -19.71 17.92
N GLU A 175 1.16 -20.72 18.79
CA GLU A 175 2.22 -21.73 18.76
C GLU A 175 2.20 -22.55 17.45
N ALA A 176 1.02 -22.91 16.95
CA ALA A 176 0.89 -23.60 15.66
C ALA A 176 1.36 -22.74 14.48
N THR A 177 1.04 -21.44 14.51
CA THR A 177 1.53 -20.46 13.53
C THR A 177 3.07 -20.38 13.58
N ARG A 178 3.67 -20.33 14.76
CA ARG A 178 5.14 -20.33 14.93
C ARG A 178 5.82 -21.59 14.41
N ARG A 179 5.09 -22.72 14.33
CA ARG A 179 5.58 -23.97 13.74
C ARG A 179 5.35 -24.07 12.23
N GLY A 180 4.69 -23.09 11.60
CA GLY A 180 4.35 -23.11 10.17
C GLY A 180 3.05 -23.87 9.83
N GLU A 181 2.35 -24.41 10.83
CA GLU A 181 1.11 -25.17 10.67
C GLU A 181 -0.09 -24.31 11.09
N ALA A 182 -0.30 -23.17 10.44
CA ALA A 182 -1.23 -22.16 10.93
C ALA A 182 -2.68 -22.64 11.07
N TRP A 183 -3.15 -23.51 10.17
CA TRP A 183 -4.52 -24.02 10.19
C TRP A 183 -4.67 -25.21 11.14
N GLN A 184 -5.46 -25.04 12.18
CA GLN A 184 -5.66 -26.03 13.23
C GLN A 184 -7.13 -26.39 13.39
N SER A 185 -7.41 -27.65 13.72
CA SER A 185 -8.78 -28.11 13.94
C SER A 185 -9.39 -27.45 15.18
N GLY A 186 -10.50 -26.73 15.00
CA GLY A 186 -11.18 -26.04 16.10
C GLY A 186 -11.66 -27.00 17.18
N LYS A 187 -12.13 -28.20 16.79
CA LYS A 187 -12.55 -29.24 17.74
C LYS A 187 -11.38 -29.72 18.60
N ALA A 188 -10.23 -29.97 17.99
CA ALA A 188 -9.03 -30.43 18.70
C ALA A 188 -8.53 -29.37 19.68
N ILE A 189 -8.44 -28.10 19.24
CA ILE A 189 -8.00 -27.00 20.10
C ILE A 189 -8.97 -26.77 21.25
N LEU A 190 -10.28 -26.72 21.00
CA LEU A 190 -11.28 -26.50 22.04
C LEU A 190 -11.25 -27.62 23.08
N SER A 191 -11.09 -28.87 22.65
CA SER A 191 -10.93 -30.02 23.55
C SER A 191 -9.65 -29.92 24.38
N ALA A 192 -8.52 -29.58 23.75
CA ALA A 192 -7.23 -29.43 24.44
C ALA A 192 -7.22 -28.23 25.40
N ALA A 193 -7.98 -27.18 25.09
CA ALA A 193 -8.15 -26.01 25.95
C ALA A 193 -9.13 -26.23 27.11
N GLY A 194 -9.76 -27.41 27.21
CA GLY A 194 -10.74 -27.71 28.27
C GLY A 194 -12.09 -26.99 28.09
N SER A 195 -12.43 -26.57 26.87
CA SER A 195 -13.71 -25.91 26.59
C SER A 195 -14.89 -26.87 26.73
N LYS A 196 -15.94 -26.43 27.43
CA LYS A 196 -17.25 -27.13 27.44
C LYS A 196 -18.02 -26.93 26.13
N SER A 197 -17.67 -25.91 25.33
CA SER A 197 -18.28 -25.66 24.04
C SER A 197 -17.47 -26.29 22.90
N LEU A 198 -18.19 -26.81 21.91
CA LEU A 198 -17.65 -27.39 20.68
C LEU A 198 -17.50 -26.36 19.54
N LYS A 199 -17.96 -25.12 19.74
CA LYS A 199 -17.94 -24.07 18.71
C LYS A 199 -17.09 -22.88 19.13
N MET A 200 -16.21 -22.44 18.23
CA MET A 200 -15.35 -21.29 18.45
C MET A 200 -16.16 -20.00 18.68
N SER A 201 -17.27 -19.85 17.95
CA SER A 201 -18.20 -18.72 18.10
C SER A 201 -18.74 -18.58 19.52
N ASP A 202 -19.02 -19.70 20.19
CA ASP A 202 -19.66 -19.70 21.50
C ASP A 202 -18.65 -19.38 22.61
N VAL A 203 -17.38 -19.79 22.41
CA VAL A 203 -16.27 -19.47 23.31
C VAL A 203 -15.91 -17.99 23.21
N PHE A 204 -15.92 -17.40 22.01
CA PHE A 204 -15.52 -16.01 21.78
C PHE A 204 -16.68 -15.01 21.67
N LYS A 205 -17.94 -15.42 21.94
CA LYS A 205 -19.11 -14.55 21.81
C LYS A 205 -19.06 -13.26 22.63
N SER A 206 -18.31 -13.25 23.72
CA SER A 206 -18.14 -12.05 24.57
C SER A 206 -17.22 -11.00 23.95
N GLN A 207 -16.46 -11.34 22.93
CA GLN A 207 -15.51 -10.47 22.25
C GLN A 207 -16.13 -9.92 20.96
N LYS A 208 -16.49 -8.62 20.93
CA LYS A 208 -17.25 -8.00 19.83
C LYS A 208 -16.62 -8.18 18.44
N GLN A 209 -15.30 -8.34 18.36
CA GLN A 209 -14.55 -8.43 17.10
C GLN A 209 -13.65 -9.67 17.05
N TRP A 210 -14.01 -10.79 17.69
CA TRP A 210 -13.13 -11.97 17.73
C TRP A 210 -12.72 -12.53 16.37
N ARG A 211 -13.48 -12.24 15.30
CA ARG A 211 -13.13 -12.63 13.92
C ARG A 211 -11.92 -11.87 13.36
N SER A 212 -11.57 -10.71 13.92
CA SER A 212 -10.30 -10.03 13.56
C SER A 212 -9.10 -10.65 14.28
N LEU A 213 -9.32 -11.49 15.30
CA LEU A 213 -8.30 -12.23 16.03
C LEU A 213 -8.09 -13.66 15.48
N ILE A 214 -9.18 -14.35 15.13
CA ILE A 214 -9.16 -15.75 14.68
C ILE A 214 -9.88 -15.87 13.33
N GLU A 215 -9.16 -16.36 12.33
CA GLU A 215 -9.69 -16.64 11.00
C GLU A 215 -10.24 -18.08 10.93
N SER A 216 -11.35 -18.28 10.21
CA SER A 216 -11.94 -19.59 9.93
C SER A 216 -11.87 -19.89 8.44
N ASN A 217 -11.53 -21.11 8.07
CA ASN A 217 -11.57 -21.57 6.67
C ASN A 217 -12.96 -22.07 6.24
N GLY A 218 -13.98 -21.97 7.10
CA GLY A 218 -15.33 -22.48 6.83
C GLY A 218 -15.47 -24.01 6.88
N ARG A 219 -14.38 -24.75 7.09
CA ARG A 219 -14.33 -26.23 7.18
C ARG A 219 -14.00 -26.74 8.58
N GLY A 220 -14.13 -25.87 9.59
CA GLY A 220 -13.86 -26.20 10.99
C GLY A 220 -12.40 -26.06 11.43
N ASN A 221 -11.52 -25.55 10.56
CA ASN A 221 -10.17 -25.17 10.95
C ASN A 221 -10.07 -23.66 11.17
N TYR A 222 -9.22 -23.29 12.11
CA TYR A 222 -9.00 -21.93 12.54
C TYR A 222 -7.50 -21.64 12.57
N ARG A 223 -7.14 -20.38 12.33
CA ARG A 223 -5.78 -19.88 12.49
C ARG A 223 -5.80 -18.52 13.16
N LEU A 224 -4.66 -18.11 13.70
CA LEU A 224 -4.50 -16.77 14.22
C LEU A 224 -4.46 -15.78 13.04
N ASN A 225 -5.18 -14.67 13.15
CA ASN A 225 -5.14 -13.59 12.16
C ASN A 225 -3.95 -12.66 12.42
N CYS A 226 -2.77 -13.24 12.60
CA CYS A 226 -1.50 -12.51 12.55
C CYS A 226 -1.21 -12.30 11.06
N GLY A 227 -1.29 -11.06 10.58
CA GLY A 227 -1.22 -10.65 9.17
C GLY A 227 0.03 -11.04 8.36
N CYS A 228 0.79 -12.06 8.76
CA CYS A 228 1.83 -12.67 7.96
C CYS A 228 1.22 -13.69 6.96
N PHE A 229 1.45 -13.42 5.68
CA PHE A 229 1.22 -14.29 4.52
C PHE A 229 -0.24 -14.57 4.12
N ARG A 230 -0.78 -13.68 3.28
CA ARG A 230 -1.55 -14.11 2.10
C ARG A 230 -0.74 -13.77 0.85
N PRO A 231 -0.08 -14.73 0.18
CA PRO A 231 0.29 -14.53 -1.22
C PRO A 231 -1.02 -14.44 -2.00
N ILE A 232 -1.29 -13.29 -2.60
CA ILE A 232 -2.37 -13.14 -3.56
C ILE A 232 -1.97 -14.02 -4.76
N PRO A 233 -2.77 -15.02 -5.16
CA PRO A 233 -2.48 -15.72 -6.40
C PRO A 233 -2.69 -14.73 -7.55
N PHE A 234 -1.58 -14.34 -8.20
CA PHE A 234 -1.59 -13.78 -9.54
C PHE A 234 -2.37 -14.73 -10.44
N ARG A 235 -3.60 -14.37 -10.81
CA ARG A 235 -4.26 -14.99 -11.96
C ARG A 235 -3.63 -14.40 -13.21
N HIS A 236 -2.52 -14.99 -13.64
CA HIS A 236 -2.21 -15.04 -15.06
C HIS A 236 -3.28 -15.91 -15.72
N ALA A 237 -4.06 -15.31 -16.60
CA ALA A 237 -4.76 -16.01 -17.66
C ALA A 237 -4.49 -15.27 -18.96
N CYS A 238 -3.34 -15.56 -19.56
CA CYS A 238 -3.24 -15.55 -21.02
C CYS A 238 -4.03 -16.78 -21.52
N PRO A 239 -4.88 -16.65 -22.54
CA PRO A 239 -5.08 -17.71 -23.49
C PRO A 239 -4.19 -17.41 -24.69
N SER A 240 -3.04 -18.10 -24.73
CA SER A 240 -2.45 -18.48 -26.01
C SER A 240 -3.42 -19.43 -26.71
N GLY A 241 -3.73 -19.13 -27.97
CA GLY A 241 -4.68 -19.90 -28.76
C GLY A 241 -4.47 -19.67 -30.25
N SER A 242 -3.26 -19.96 -30.74
CA SER A 242 -3.07 -20.26 -32.17
C SER A 242 -3.31 -21.75 -32.39
N THR A 243 -4.38 -22.10 -33.10
CA THR A 243 -4.46 -23.36 -33.86
C THR A 243 -5.35 -23.16 -35.08
N VAL A 244 -4.67 -23.10 -36.23
CA VAL A 244 -4.97 -23.72 -37.53
C VAL A 244 -6.32 -24.41 -37.68
N GLY A 245 -7.04 -24.07 -38.76
CA GLY A 245 -8.12 -24.86 -39.34
C GLY A 245 -8.30 -24.58 -40.83
N CYS A 246 -7.78 -25.47 -41.67
CA CYS A 246 -8.06 -25.55 -43.10
C CYS A 246 -9.46 -26.14 -43.39
N ALA A 247 -9.94 -25.89 -44.62
CA ALA A 247 -11.09 -26.50 -45.32
C ALA A 247 -12.48 -26.10 -44.80
N GLY A 248 -13.51 -25.83 -45.60
CA GLY A 248 -13.74 -25.88 -47.05
C GLY A 248 -15.25 -25.71 -47.27
N GLY A 249 -15.67 -25.09 -48.37
CA GLY A 249 -17.07 -24.85 -48.73
C GLY A 249 -17.22 -23.69 -49.69
#